data_AF-A0A661VGY6-F1
#
_entry.id   AF-A0A661VGY6-F1
#
_cell.length_a   1.000
_cell.length_b   1.000
_cell.length_c   1.000
_cell.angle_alpha   90.00
_cell.angle_beta   90.00
_cell.angle_gamma   90.00
#
_symmetry.space_group_name_H-M   'P 1'
#
loop_
_entity.id
_entity.type
_entity.pdbx_description
1 polymer ?
#
loop_
_entity_poly.entity_id
_entity_poly.type
_entity_poly.pdbx_seq_one_letter_code
_entity_poly.pdbx_strand_id
1 'polypeptide(L)' 'ATLGTWRKVIEKQLDPIKGMMTRKLKLKGNMMKIMKVPKAAAEMVNCCTLVPTEFPE' A
#
# COMPACT_ATOMS: atom_id res chain seq x y z
N ALA A 1 -10.37 -0.28 0.96
CA ALA A 1 -9.76 0.52 -0.11
C ALA A 1 -10.44 0.12 -1.41
N THR A 2 -10.61 1.03 -2.36
CA THR A 2 -11.17 0.75 -3.67
C THR A 2 -10.06 0.27 -4.63
N LEU A 3 -10.44 -0.30 -5.77
CA LEU A 3 -9.49 -0.65 -6.83
C LEU A 3 -8.65 0.56 -7.25
N GLY A 4 -9.27 1.73 -7.44
CA GLY A 4 -8.55 2.96 -7.79
C GLY A 4 -7.52 3.41 -6.75
N THR A 5 -7.76 3.19 -5.45
CA THR A 5 -6.75 3.48 -4.42
C THR A 5 -5.57 2.51 -4.50
N TRP A 6 -5.83 1.21 -4.69
CA TRP A 6 -4.77 0.22 -4.83
C TRP A 6 -3.97 0.39 -6.12
N ARG A 7 -4.62 0.78 -7.21
CA ARG A 7 -3.94 1.15 -8.47
C ARG A 7 -2.91 2.26 -8.25
N LYS A 8 -3.26 3.31 -7.51
CA LYS A 8 -2.30 4.38 -7.14
C LYS A 8 -1.11 3.87 -6.33
N VAL A 9 -1.29 2.83 -5.51
CA VAL A 9 -0.18 2.21 -4.77
C VAL A 9 0.74 1.46 -5.71
N ILE A 10 0.18 0.62 -6.60
CA ILE A 10 0.95 -0.16 -7.57
C ILE A 10 1.69 0.74 -8.56
N GLU A 11 1.05 1.82 -9.02
CA GLU A 11 1.65 2.86 -9.87
C GLU A 11 2.60 3.81 -9.11
N LYS A 12 2.88 3.54 -7.82
CA LYS A 12 3.78 4.32 -6.93
C LYS A 12 3.38 5.79 -6.74
N GLN A 13 2.12 6.15 -7.01
CA GLN A 13 1.55 7.48 -6.76
C GLN A 13 1.07 7.65 -5.30
N LEU A 14 0.89 6.55 -4.57
CA LEU A 14 0.53 6.53 -3.16
C LEU A 14 1.43 5.58 -2.39
N ASP A 15 2.28 6.13 -1.53
CA ASP A 15 3.05 5.32 -0.57
C ASP A 15 2.09 4.55 0.37
N PRO A 16 2.31 3.24 0.59
CA PRO A 16 1.42 2.40 1.39
C PRO A 16 1.34 2.83 2.86
N ILE A 17 2.42 3.32 3.47
CA ILE A 17 2.41 3.79 4.86
C ILE A 17 1.57 5.07 4.96
N LYS A 18 1.79 6.03 4.06
CA LYS A 18 1.00 7.26 3.95
C LYS A 18 -0.47 6.94 3.67
N GLY A 19 -0.75 5.95 2.83
CA GLY A 19 -2.09 5.45 2.56
C GLY A 19 -2.80 4.94 3.80
N MET A 20 -2.10 4.20 4.67
CA MET A 20 -2.65 3.73 5.94
C MET A 20 -2.82 4.87 6.96
N MET A 21 -1.84 5.77 7.10
CA MET A 21 -1.92 6.91 8.01
C MET A 21 -3.07 7.86 7.67
N THR A 22 -3.32 8.07 6.39
CA THR A 22 -4.44 8.90 5.89
C THR A 22 -5.77 8.14 5.77
N ARG A 23 -5.83 6.89 6.27
CA ARG A 23 -7.01 5.99 6.20
C ARG A 23 -7.52 5.66 4.79
N LYS A 24 -6.76 5.99 3.74
CA LYS A 24 -7.04 5.61 2.35
C LYS A 24 -6.89 4.10 2.16
N LEU A 25 -5.93 3.50 2.88
CA LEU A 25 -5.76 2.06 3.02
C LEU A 25 -6.25 1.62 4.40
N LYS A 26 -7.11 0.58 4.42
CA LYS A 26 -7.62 0.03 5.68
C LYS A 26 -6.62 -1.02 6.18
N LEU A 27 -6.13 -0.85 7.40
CA LEU A 27 -5.35 -1.86 8.10
C LEU A 27 -6.28 -2.72 8.97
N LYS A 28 -6.17 -4.04 8.88
CA LYS A 28 -6.75 -4.96 9.86
C LYS A 28 -5.64 -5.38 10.82
N GLY A 29 -5.67 -4.87 12.05
CA GLY A 29 -4.66 -5.15 13.07
C GLY A 29 -4.08 -3.90 13.72
N ASN A 30 -2.96 -4.05 14.43
CA ASN A 30 -2.35 -2.97 15.21
C ASN A 30 -1.37 -2.13 14.38
N MET A 31 -1.74 -0.87 14.12
CA MET A 31 -0.90 0.11 13.40
C MET A 31 0.46 0.33 14.06
N MET A 32 0.55 0.29 15.40
CA MET A 32 1.82 0.49 16.12
C MET A 32 2.85 -0.58 15.77
N LYS A 33 2.42 -1.81 15.41
CA LYS A 33 3.36 -2.85 14.96
C LYS A 33 3.97 -2.52 13.59
N ILE A 34 3.17 -1.98 12.67
CA ILE A 34 3.64 -1.53 11.35
C ILE A 34 4.64 -0.38 11.50
N MET A 35 4.34 0.58 12.38
CA MET A 35 5.19 1.76 12.62
C MET A 35 6.55 1.45 13.25
N LYS A 36 6.75 0.26 13.84
CA LYS A 36 8.07 -0.19 14.31
C LYS A 36 9.01 -0.56 13.16
N VAL A 37 8.45 -1.00 12.02
CA VAL A 37 9.21 -1.48 10.85
C VAL A 37 8.61 -0.95 9.54
N PRO A 38 8.45 0.39 9.38
CA PRO A 38 7.71 0.97 8.26
C PRO A 38 8.38 0.68 6.91
N LYS A 39 9.72 0.63 6.87
CA LYS A 39 10.47 0.31 5.65
C LYS A 39 10.18 -1.11 5.14
N ALA A 40 10.18 -2.11 6.03
CA ALA A 40 9.89 -3.48 5.65
C ALA A 40 8.45 -3.65 5.16
N ALA A 41 7.49 -3.00 5.84
CA ALA A 41 6.10 -3.01 5.44
C ALA A 41 5.87 -2.32 4.07
N ALA A 42 6.56 -1.21 3.82
CA ALA A 42 6.53 -0.54 2.51
C ALA A 42 7.18 -1.40 1.43
N GLU A 43 8.32 -2.03 1.72
CA GLU A 43 9.05 -2.83 0.73
C GLU A 43 8.28 -4.08 0.30
N MET A 44 7.56 -4.72 1.23
CA MET A 44 6.68 -5.84 0.88
C MET A 44 5.64 -5.43 -0.19
N VAL A 45 5.12 -4.21 -0.13
CA VAL A 45 4.20 -3.69 -1.15
C VAL A 45 4.94 -3.27 -2.41
N ASN A 46 6.14 -2.70 -2.30
CA ASN A 46 6.99 -2.36 -3.45
C ASN A 46 7.31 -3.59 -4.30
N CYS A 47 7.58 -4.74 -3.68
CA CYS A 47 7.78 -6.01 -4.39
C CYS A 47 6.58 -6.37 -5.27
N CYS A 48 5.35 -6.13 -4.80
CA CYS A 48 4.15 -6.37 -5.61
C CYS A 48 4.07 -5.49 -6.86
N THR A 49 4.71 -4.31 -6.85
CA THR A 49 4.74 -3.40 -8.01
C THR A 49 5.59 -3.91 -9.17
N LEU A 50 6.43 -4.92 -8.93
CA LEU A 50 7.27 -5.53 -9.96
C LEU A 50 6.52 -6.58 -10.79
N VAL A 51 5.32 -6.97 -10.38
CA VAL A 51 4.48 -7.92 -11.11
C VAL A 51 3.77 -7.17 -12.24
N PRO A 52 3.99 -7.53 -13.52
CA PRO A 52 3.23 -6.94 -14.64
C PRO A 52 1.73 -7.09 -14.38
N THR A 53 1.01 -5.97 -14.35
CA THR A 53 -0.40 -5.92 -13.94
C THR A 53 -1.19 -5.12 -14.96
N GLU A 54 -2.24 -5.72 -15.50
CA GLU A 54 -3.28 -5.05 -16.28
C GLU A 54 -4.48 -4.78 -15.37
N PHE A 55 -5.05 -3.57 -15.46
CA PHE A 55 -6.20 -3.18 -14.67
C PHE A 55 -7.47 -3.22 -15.53
N PRO A 56 -8.61 -3.71 -14.99
CA PRO A 56 -9.89 -3.58 -15.67
C PRO A 56 -10.29 -2.10 -15.80
N GLU A 57 -11.04 -1.79 -16.85
CA GLU A 57 -11.68 -0.47 -17.06
C GLU A 57 -12.79 -0.19 -16.03
#